data_AF-W6MD56-F1
#
_entry.id   AF-W6MD56-F1
#
_cell.length_a   1.000
_cell.length_b   1.000
_cell.length_c   1.000
_cell.angle_alpha   90.00
_cell.angle_beta   90.00
_cell.angle_gamma   90.00
#
_symmetry.space_group_name_H-M   'P 1'
#
loop_
_entity.id
_entity.type
_entity.pdbx_description
1 polymer ?
#
loop_
_entity_poly.entity_id
_entity_poly.type
_entity_poly.pdbx_seq_one_letter_code
_entity_poly.pdbx_strand_id
1 'polypeptide(L)'
;MDGLTYEEKPANNPTAHRQTRRMIKLMPSPSLLEKIDPDRYPNMTMTFAAILGYVCGEQWTQPVILDIDIVDDVMLAMSKGQMLPNFLGEVPDVRVNLRRLGMAAGLTPEEWAEYQALTEERLHLTL
;
A
#
# COMPACT_ATOMS: atom_id res chain seq x y z
N MET A 1 48.51 -23.50 -33.91
CA MET A 1 48.17 -23.95 -32.55
C MET A 1 47.13 -23.01 -32.02
N ASP A 2 45.92 -23.53 -31.98
CA ASP A 2 44.67 -22.87 -31.59
C ASP A 2 44.67 -22.45 -30.13
N GLY A 3 44.14 -21.26 -29.86
CA GLY A 3 43.87 -20.76 -28.52
C GLY A 3 42.50 -20.07 -28.52
N LEU A 4 41.45 -20.89 -28.47
CA LEU A 4 40.06 -20.46 -28.37
C LEU A 4 39.84 -19.75 -27.01
N THR A 5 39.64 -18.44 -27.04
CA THR A 5 39.06 -17.71 -25.90
C THR A 5 37.55 -17.97 -25.88
N TYR A 6 37.10 -18.68 -24.86
CA TYR A 6 35.69 -18.94 -24.59
C TYR A 6 34.99 -17.63 -24.21
N GLU A 7 34.08 -17.15 -25.06
CA GLU A 7 33.06 -16.18 -24.65
C GLU A 7 32.11 -16.87 -23.65
N GLU A 8 32.19 -16.49 -22.37
CA GLU A 8 31.15 -16.80 -21.39
C GLU A 8 29.87 -16.05 -21.78
N LYS A 9 28.95 -16.78 -22.42
CA LYS A 9 27.57 -16.36 -22.64
C LYS A 9 26.90 -16.28 -21.26
N PRO A 10 26.40 -15.11 -20.80
CA PRO A 10 25.74 -15.05 -19.51
C PRO A 10 24.49 -15.94 -19.53
N ALA A 11 24.44 -16.85 -18.55
CA ALA A 11 23.37 -17.80 -18.35
C ALA A 11 22.02 -17.07 -18.32
N ASN A 12 21.14 -17.45 -19.24
CA ASN A 12 19.77 -17.01 -19.30
C ASN A 12 19.06 -17.48 -18.02
N ASN A 13 18.93 -16.61 -17.01
CA ASN A 13 18.28 -16.91 -15.75
C ASN A 13 16.76 -16.59 -15.85
N PRO A 14 15.88 -17.57 -16.11
CA PRO A 14 14.44 -17.33 -16.27
C PRO A 14 13.75 -16.86 -14.98
N THR A 15 14.46 -16.90 -13.84
CA THR A 15 13.92 -16.53 -12.53
C THR A 15 13.87 -15.01 -12.32
N ALA A 16 14.81 -14.26 -12.94
CA ALA A 16 14.88 -12.81 -12.81
C ALA A 16 13.65 -12.10 -13.43
N HIS A 17 13.08 -12.68 -14.50
CA HIS A 17 11.91 -12.13 -15.19
C HIS A 17 10.57 -12.39 -14.49
N ARG A 18 10.49 -13.38 -13.59
CA ARG A 18 9.25 -13.64 -12.86
C ARG A 18 9.05 -12.67 -11.70
N GLN A 19 10.15 -12.19 -11.12
CA GLN A 19 10.15 -11.32 -9.93
C GLN A 19 10.04 -9.83 -10.29
N THR A 20 10.58 -9.40 -11.44
CA THR A 20 10.48 -8.01 -11.92
C THR A 20 9.10 -7.63 -12.47
N ARG A 21 8.20 -8.59 -12.73
CA ARG A 21 6.86 -8.31 -13.29
C ARG A 21 5.76 -8.02 -12.26
N ARG A 22 5.97 -8.35 -10.98
CA ARG A 22 5.07 -7.95 -9.87
C ARG A 22 5.43 -6.57 -9.29
N MET A 23 6.53 -5.97 -9.72
CA MET A 23 6.99 -4.65 -9.27
C MET A 23 6.55 -3.52 -10.19
N ILE A 24 5.40 -3.64 -10.87
CA ILE A 24 4.63 -2.42 -11.10
C ILE A 24 4.11 -2.08 -9.71
N LYS A 25 4.89 -1.29 -8.96
CA LYS A 25 4.47 -0.67 -7.72
C LYS A 25 3.08 -0.12 -7.99
N LEU A 26 2.04 -0.72 -7.41
CA LEU A 26 0.67 -0.23 -7.52
C LEU A 26 0.72 1.21 -6.99
N MET A 27 0.77 2.15 -7.94
CA MET A 27 0.82 3.58 -7.71
C MET A 27 -0.58 4.06 -7.93
N PRO A 28 -1.17 4.77 -6.96
CA PRO A 28 -2.50 5.29 -7.14
C PRO A 28 -2.51 6.32 -8.27
N SER A 29 -3.61 6.37 -9.02
CA SER A 29 -3.86 7.38 -10.01
C SER A 29 -4.04 8.75 -9.33
N PRO A 30 -3.68 9.85 -10.01
CA PRO A 30 -3.92 11.19 -9.48
C PRO A 30 -5.39 11.46 -9.13
N SER A 31 -6.32 10.89 -9.91
CA SER A 31 -7.77 11.02 -9.67
C SER A 31 -8.18 10.35 -8.36
N LEU A 32 -7.68 9.14 -8.09
CA LEU A 32 -7.93 8.46 -6.82
C LEU A 32 -7.36 9.27 -5.66
N LEU A 33 -6.08 9.67 -5.75
CA LEU A 33 -5.40 10.43 -4.70
C LEU A 33 -6.13 11.72 -4.35
N GLU A 34 -6.51 12.52 -5.36
CA GLU A 34 -7.28 13.75 -5.15
C GLU A 34 -8.58 13.46 -4.38
N LYS A 35 -9.25 12.34 -4.66
CA LYS A 35 -10.50 12.01 -4.00
C LYS A 35 -10.33 11.54 -2.56
N ILE A 36 -9.29 10.79 -2.24
CA ILE A 36 -9.11 10.23 -0.89
C ILE A 36 -8.17 11.06 -0.01
N ASP A 37 -7.69 12.20 -0.52
CA ASP A 37 -6.85 13.15 0.22
C ASP A 37 -7.51 13.52 1.57
N PRO A 38 -6.82 13.32 2.71
CA PRO A 38 -7.33 13.64 4.04
C PRO A 38 -7.80 15.08 4.22
N ASP A 39 -7.24 16.06 3.49
CA ASP A 39 -7.64 17.47 3.58
C ASP A 39 -9.09 17.70 3.14
N ARG A 40 -9.68 16.78 2.36
CA ARG A 40 -11.11 16.81 1.99
C ARG A 40 -12.04 16.38 3.11
N TYR A 41 -11.50 15.83 4.20
CA TYR A 41 -12.27 15.20 5.27
C TYR A 41 -11.88 15.79 6.63
N PRO A 42 -12.41 16.96 7.01
CA PRO A 42 -11.98 17.67 8.23
C PRO A 42 -12.21 16.92 9.54
N ASN A 43 -13.08 15.89 9.53
CA ASN A 43 -13.35 15.03 10.67
C ASN A 43 -12.61 13.68 10.61
N MET A 44 -11.70 13.49 9.64
CA MET A 44 -10.88 12.30 9.53
C MET A 44 -9.86 12.25 10.67
N THR A 45 -9.73 11.10 11.31
CA THR A 45 -8.72 10.93 12.36
C THR A 45 -7.33 10.86 11.73
N MET A 46 -6.33 11.41 12.44
CA MET A 46 -4.93 11.33 11.98
C MET A 46 -4.46 9.88 11.80
N THR A 47 -4.95 8.95 12.61
CA THR A 47 -4.68 7.51 12.46
C THR A 47 -5.19 7.00 11.12
N PHE A 48 -6.41 7.36 10.72
CA PHE A 48 -6.97 6.92 9.46
C PHE A 48 -6.28 7.58 8.26
N ALA A 49 -5.95 8.87 8.36
CA ALA A 49 -5.12 9.55 7.37
C ALA A 49 -3.74 8.86 7.20
N ALA A 50 -3.12 8.40 8.29
CA ALA A 50 -1.86 7.66 8.24
C ALA A 50 -2.02 6.28 7.58
N ILE A 51 -3.11 5.55 7.85
CA ILE A 51 -3.45 4.29 7.17
C ILE A 51 -3.57 4.54 5.67
N LEU A 52 -4.30 5.58 5.26
CA LEU A 52 -4.47 5.89 3.83
C LEU A 52 -3.13 6.32 3.20
N GLY A 53 -2.31 7.08 3.91
CA GLY A 53 -0.95 7.42 3.46
C GLY A 53 -0.13 6.16 3.18
N TYR A 54 -0.15 5.19 4.09
CA TYR A 54 0.48 3.89 3.86
C TYR A 54 -0.12 3.16 2.66
N VAL A 55 -1.45 3.06 2.58
CA VAL A 55 -2.18 2.42 1.46
C VAL A 55 -1.94 3.10 0.13
N CYS A 56 -1.59 4.38 0.08
CA CYS A 56 -1.36 5.13 -1.16
C CYS A 56 0.13 5.30 -1.48
N GLY A 57 1.01 5.07 -0.50
CA GLY A 57 2.42 5.43 -0.58
C GLY A 57 2.68 6.93 -0.39
N GLU A 58 1.73 7.64 0.23
CA GLU A 58 1.77 9.08 0.51
C GLU A 58 2.21 9.38 1.95
N GLN A 59 2.73 10.58 2.18
CA GLN A 59 3.21 11.04 3.49
C GLN A 59 2.37 12.19 4.05
N TRP A 60 1.06 11.96 4.17
CA TRP A 60 0.13 12.98 4.69
C TRP A 60 0.27 13.26 6.18
N THR A 61 0.93 12.37 6.93
CA THR A 61 1.04 12.48 8.38
C THR A 61 2.49 12.30 8.85
N GLN A 62 2.76 12.77 10.07
CA GLN A 62 3.99 12.48 10.81
C GLN A 62 3.61 11.94 12.20
N PRO A 63 4.21 10.81 12.65
CA PRO A 63 5.19 10.00 11.93
C PRO A 63 4.56 9.18 10.80
N VAL A 64 5.33 8.94 9.73
CA VAL A 64 4.92 8.05 8.64
C VAL A 64 4.90 6.59 9.11
N ILE A 65 3.90 5.83 8.66
CA ILE A 65 3.84 4.38 8.87
C ILE A 65 4.83 3.72 7.90
N LEU A 66 5.68 2.84 8.45
CA LEU A 66 6.66 2.07 7.69
C LEU A 66 6.15 0.67 7.36
N ASP A 67 5.39 0.09 8.29
CA ASP A 67 4.84 -1.26 8.18
C ASP A 67 3.56 -1.40 8.98
N ILE A 68 2.67 -2.29 8.56
CA ILE A 68 1.43 -2.64 9.26
C ILE A 68 1.32 -4.15 9.35
N ASP A 69 1.22 -4.66 10.58
CA ASP A 69 0.95 -6.06 10.87
C ASP A 69 -0.48 -6.24 11.39
N ILE A 70 -1.04 -7.43 11.13
CA ILE A 70 -2.31 -7.88 11.70
C ILE A 70 -2.05 -9.03 12.66
N VAL A 71 -2.45 -8.86 13.92
CA VAL A 71 -2.33 -9.88 14.97
C VAL A 71 -3.67 -9.97 15.68
N ASP A 72 -4.28 -11.17 15.71
CA ASP A 72 -5.57 -11.41 16.40
C ASP A 72 -6.66 -10.37 16.05
N ASP A 73 -6.90 -10.13 14.76
CA ASP A 73 -7.86 -9.14 14.23
C ASP A 73 -7.57 -7.68 14.60
N VAL A 74 -6.36 -7.37 15.08
CA VAL A 74 -5.91 -6.02 15.40
C VAL A 74 -4.83 -5.56 14.42
N MET A 75 -4.93 -4.32 13.94
CA MET A 75 -3.92 -3.68 13.11
C MET A 75 -2.93 -2.89 13.97
N LEU A 76 -1.64 -3.18 13.81
CA LEU A 76 -0.54 -2.51 14.50
C LEU A 76 0.40 -1.88 13.48
N ALA A 77 0.79 -0.61 13.69
CA ALA A 77 1.74 0.08 12.82
C ALA A 77 3.11 0.24 13.48
N MET A 78 4.16 -0.10 12.76
CA MET A 78 5.50 0.42 13.03
C MET A 78 5.68 1.74 12.28
N SER A 79 5.89 2.83 13.03
CA SER A 79 6.05 4.17 12.45
C SER A 79 7.49 4.67 12.59
N LYS A 80 7.91 5.55 11.69
CA LYS A 80 9.27 6.10 11.69
C LYS A 80 9.58 6.80 13.02
N GLY A 81 10.67 6.40 13.65
CA GLY A 81 11.14 6.96 14.92
C GLY A 81 10.39 6.47 16.15
N GLN A 82 9.45 5.53 16.02
CA GLN A 82 8.78 4.89 17.15
C GLN A 82 9.47 3.58 17.51
N MET A 83 9.62 3.33 18.82
CA MET A 83 10.26 2.11 19.35
C MET A 83 9.30 0.93 19.45
N LEU A 84 8.00 1.19 19.59
CA LEU A 84 6.96 0.19 19.75
C LEU A 84 5.86 0.37 18.69
N PRO A 85 5.15 -0.70 18.30
CA PRO A 85 4.01 -0.60 17.41
C PRO A 85 2.87 0.21 18.04
N ASN A 86 2.15 0.96 17.21
CA ASN A 86 0.97 1.71 17.58
C ASN A 86 -0.30 0.96 17.17
N PHE A 87 -1.29 0.87 18.05
CA PHE A 87 -2.61 0.34 17.71
C PHE A 87 -3.34 1.27 16.73
N LEU A 88 -3.77 0.71 15.59
CA LEU A 88 -4.50 1.45 14.56
C LEU A 88 -6.01 1.24 14.63
N GLY A 89 -6.45 0.10 15.18
CA GLY A 89 -7.84 -0.29 15.23
C GLY A 89 -8.02 -1.79 15.03
N GLU A 90 -9.25 -2.27 15.21
CA GLU A 90 -9.63 -3.63 14.84
C GLU A 90 -9.87 -3.71 13.33
N VAL A 91 -9.46 -4.82 12.71
CA VAL A 91 -9.60 -5.09 11.28
C VAL A 91 -11.03 -4.88 10.76
N PRO A 92 -12.11 -5.35 11.44
CA PRO A 92 -13.47 -5.16 10.97
C PRO A 92 -13.83 -3.68 10.84
N ASP A 93 -13.44 -2.87 11.83
CA ASP A 93 -13.74 -1.44 11.88
C ASP A 93 -12.94 -0.66 10.84
N VAL A 94 -11.64 -0.94 10.72
CA VAL A 94 -10.79 -0.30 9.70
C VAL A 94 -11.32 -0.63 8.30
N ARG A 95 -11.67 -1.89 8.02
CA ARG A 95 -12.26 -2.30 6.74
C ARG A 95 -13.59 -1.57 6.45
N VAL A 96 -14.47 -1.45 7.45
CA VAL A 96 -15.73 -0.71 7.29
C VAL A 96 -15.47 0.77 7.00
N ASN A 97 -14.50 1.38 7.67
CA ASN A 97 -14.14 2.78 7.46
C ASN A 97 -13.52 3.01 6.07
N LEU A 98 -12.65 2.12 5.58
CA LEU A 98 -12.08 2.17 4.22
C LEU A 98 -13.19 2.10 3.15
N ARG A 99 -14.16 1.20 3.32
CA ARG A 99 -15.34 1.12 2.44
C ARG A 99 -16.18 2.39 2.45
N ARG A 100 -16.47 2.91 3.64
CA ARG A 100 -17.27 4.13 3.79
C ARG A 100 -16.59 5.34 3.16
N LEU A 101 -15.26 5.43 3.27
CA LEU A 101 -14.50 6.48 2.60
C LEU A 101 -14.68 6.40 1.08
N GLY A 102 -14.46 5.23 0.47
CA GLY A 102 -14.61 5.07 -0.99
C GLY A 102 -16.01 5.46 -1.49
N MET A 103 -17.04 5.12 -0.72
CA MET A 103 -18.42 5.55 -1.01
C MET A 103 -18.59 7.07 -0.89
N ALA A 104 -18.10 7.66 0.20
CA ALA A 104 -18.21 9.10 0.45
C ALA A 104 -17.36 9.94 -0.53
N ALA A 105 -16.23 9.41 -0.98
CA ALA A 105 -15.36 10.00 -2.00
C ALA A 105 -15.99 10.00 -3.40
N GLY A 106 -17.04 9.20 -3.62
CA GLY A 106 -17.64 9.03 -4.93
C GLY A 106 -16.67 8.38 -5.92
N LEU A 107 -15.99 7.31 -5.48
CA LEU A 107 -15.08 6.58 -6.36
C LEU A 107 -15.84 5.97 -7.54
N THR A 108 -15.28 6.11 -8.74
CA THR A 108 -15.77 5.42 -9.94
C THR A 108 -15.45 3.92 -9.85
N PRO A 109 -16.05 3.07 -10.70
CA PRO A 109 -15.71 1.64 -10.71
C PRO A 109 -14.22 1.35 -10.91
N GLU A 110 -13.53 2.14 -11.73
CA GLU A 110 -12.10 2.01 -11.99
C GLU A 110 -11.26 2.39 -10.76
N GLU A 111 -11.62 3.50 -10.11
CA GLU A 111 -10.97 3.94 -8.87
C GLU A 111 -11.22 2.97 -7.71
N TRP A 112 -12.40 2.33 -7.66
CA TRP A 112 -12.70 1.27 -6.71
C TRP A 112 -11.82 0.05 -6.90
N ALA A 113 -11.64 -0.40 -8.16
CA ALA A 113 -10.77 -1.53 -8.47
C ALA A 113 -9.32 -1.24 -8.08
N GLU A 114 -8.87 -0.02 -8.33
CA GLU A 114 -7.54 0.45 -7.94
C GLU A 114 -7.39 0.52 -6.42
N TYR A 115 -8.34 1.14 -5.72
CA TYR A 115 -8.33 1.27 -4.26
C TYR A 115 -8.37 -0.09 -3.55
N GLN A 116 -9.16 -1.04 -4.09
CA GLN A 116 -9.20 -2.41 -3.63
C GLN A 116 -7.85 -3.11 -3.82
N ALA A 117 -7.24 -3.00 -5.01
CA ALA A 117 -5.94 -3.61 -5.27
C ALA A 117 -4.83 -3.05 -4.36
N LEU A 118 -4.83 -1.75 -4.10
CA LEU A 118 -3.89 -1.10 -3.18
C LEU A 118 -4.07 -1.60 -1.74
N THR A 119 -5.33 -1.73 -1.30
CA THR A 119 -5.69 -2.18 0.05
C THR A 119 -5.38 -3.66 0.26
N GLU A 120 -5.62 -4.50 -0.75
CA GLU A 120 -5.30 -5.93 -0.71
C GLU A 120 -3.78 -6.15 -0.70
N GLU A 121 -3.04 -5.42 -1.54
CA GLU A 121 -1.58 -5.53 -1.61
C GLU A 121 -0.90 -5.08 -0.30
N ARG A 122 -1.36 -3.97 0.29
CA ARG A 122 -0.65 -3.32 1.42
C ARG A 122 -1.19 -3.71 2.79
N LEU A 123 -2.48 -3.98 2.91
CA LEU A 123 -3.12 -4.33 4.19
C LEU A 123 -3.61 -5.76 4.25
N HIS A 124 -3.59 -6.51 3.14
CA HIS A 124 -4.19 -7.84 3.03
C HIS A 124 -5.71 -7.84 3.34
N LEU A 125 -6.38 -6.71 3.07
CA LEU A 125 -7.82 -6.54 3.28
C LEU A 125 -8.57 -6.49 1.95
N THR A 126 -9.73 -7.15 1.90
CA THR A 126 -10.69 -6.99 0.80
C THR A 126 -11.76 -5.97 1.17
N LEU A 127 -11.95 -4.97 0.31
CA LEU A 127 -12.96 -3.91 0.44
C LEU A 127 -14.30 -4.28 -0.20
#